data_AF-A7GI74-F1
#
_entry.id   AF-A7GI74-F1
#
_cell.length_a   1.000
_cell.length_b   1.000
_cell.length_c   1.000
_cell.angle_alpha   90.00
_cell.angle_beta   90.00
_cell.angle_gamma   90.00
#
_symmetry.space_group_name_H-M   'P 1'
#
loop_
_entity.id
_entity.type
_entity.pdbx_description
1 polymer ?
#
loop_
_entity_poly.entity_id
_entity_poly.type
_entity_poly.pdbx_seq_one_letter_code
_entity_poly.pdbx_strand_id
1 'polypeptide(L)'
;MRRIARPRQPTDLLLVKGKKHLTKAEIEDRKSKEIKAPSDKVKAPSYLPADLKKEFNKIAKELKEIGIITNLDIDALARFIIAKKMYLELTKQILEKPELMIVDKDIVTTQDKLFKQCRSSASDLGLTISSRCKLVIPKKEEPNKKTEEEKLFGSSL
;
A
#
# COMPACT_ATOMS: atom_id res chain seq x y z
N MET A 1 -5.23 -24.44 27.79
CA MET A 1 -4.87 -23.16 27.13
C MET A 1 -4.74 -23.42 25.62
N ARG A 2 -5.73 -23.06 24.80
CA ARG A 2 -5.67 -23.28 23.33
C ARG A 2 -4.60 -22.35 22.73
N ARG A 3 -3.54 -22.91 22.14
CA ARG A 3 -2.60 -22.14 21.32
C ARG A 3 -3.36 -21.60 20.11
N ILE A 4 -3.73 -20.32 20.14
CA ILE A 4 -4.25 -19.63 18.96
C ILE A 4 -3.12 -19.61 17.94
N ALA A 5 -3.29 -20.33 16.82
CA ALA A 5 -2.35 -20.30 15.72
C ALA A 5 -2.23 -18.85 15.22
N ARG A 6 -1.01 -18.34 15.11
CA ARG A 6 -0.77 -16.98 14.61
C ARG A 6 -1.37 -16.82 13.21
N PRO A 7 -1.93 -15.65 12.87
CA PRO A 7 -2.53 -15.40 11.57
C PRO A 7 -1.53 -15.70 10.44
N ARG A 8 -2.04 -16.29 9.36
CA ARG A 8 -1.24 -16.74 8.22
C ARG A 8 -0.58 -15.53 7.56
N GLN A 9 0.73 -15.60 7.35
CA GLN A 9 1.50 -14.58 6.62
C GLN A 9 1.60 -14.95 5.13
N PRO A 10 1.68 -13.96 4.23
CA PRO A 10 2.02 -14.19 2.82
C PRO A 10 3.31 -14.99 2.68
N THR A 11 3.33 -15.89 1.69
CA THR A 11 4.43 -16.84 1.50
C THR A 11 5.73 -16.12 1.17
N ASP A 12 5.67 -15.08 0.33
CA ASP A 12 6.86 -14.30 -0.01
C ASP A 12 7.45 -13.59 1.23
N LEU A 13 6.62 -13.12 2.17
CA LEU A 13 7.07 -12.55 3.43
C LEU A 13 7.79 -13.59 4.32
N LEU A 14 7.33 -14.84 4.31
CA LEU A 14 7.98 -15.94 5.05
C LEU A 14 9.34 -16.31 4.47
N LEU A 15 9.45 -16.33 3.13
CA LEU A 15 10.68 -16.64 2.41
C LEU A 15 11.78 -15.61 2.70
N VAL A 16 11.42 -14.32 2.77
CA VAL A 16 12.33 -13.24 3.15
C VAL A 16 12.78 -13.36 4.60
N LYS A 17 11.84 -13.57 5.52
CA LYS A 17 12.17 -13.65 6.95
C LYS A 17 13.11 -14.80 7.29
N GLY A 18 13.30 -15.76 6.39
CA GLY A 18 14.21 -16.90 6.58
C GLY A 18 13.78 -17.88 7.68
N LYS A 19 12.61 -17.67 8.30
CA LYS A 19 12.17 -18.43 9.48
C LYS A 19 11.61 -19.83 9.17
N LYS A 20 11.48 -20.18 7.88
CA LYS A 20 10.99 -21.49 7.43
C LYS A 20 11.74 -21.95 6.17
N HIS A 21 12.28 -23.16 6.22
CA HIS A 21 12.75 -23.88 5.04
C HIS A 21 11.55 -24.59 4.41
N LEU A 22 10.88 -23.90 3.48
CA LEU A 22 9.77 -24.49 2.73
C LEU A 22 10.34 -25.15 1.46
N THR A 23 9.85 -26.34 1.15
CA THR A 23 10.11 -27.00 -0.13
C THR A 23 9.40 -26.27 -1.28
N LYS A 24 9.81 -26.51 -2.53
CA LYS A 24 9.15 -25.93 -3.71
C LYS A 24 7.65 -26.26 -3.76
N ALA A 25 7.30 -27.52 -3.48
CA ALA A 25 5.91 -27.98 -3.44
C ALA A 25 5.09 -27.28 -2.35
N GLU A 26 5.68 -27.06 -1.17
CA GLU A 26 5.00 -26.32 -0.09
C GLU A 26 4.81 -24.84 -0.42
N ILE A 27 5.78 -24.21 -1.10
CA ILE A 27 5.64 -22.81 -1.54
C ILE A 27 4.48 -22.69 -2.53
N GLU A 28 4.38 -23.62 -3.49
CA GLU A 28 3.32 -23.64 -4.49
C GLU A 28 1.94 -23.88 -3.87
N ASP A 29 1.80 -24.89 -3.00
CA ASP A 29 0.57 -25.14 -2.24
C ASP A 29 0.16 -23.93 -1.38
N ARG A 30 1.12 -23.21 -0.81
CA ARG A 30 0.80 -22.03 -0.02
C ARG A 30 0.35 -20.87 -0.88
N LYS A 31 0.99 -20.64 -2.04
CA LYS A 31 0.65 -19.57 -2.98
C LYS A 31 -0.69 -19.81 -3.67
N SER A 32 -1.06 -21.07 -3.95
CA SER A 32 -2.36 -21.40 -4.53
C SER A 32 -3.53 -21.17 -3.56
N LYS A 33 -3.26 -21.31 -2.25
CA LYS A 33 -4.22 -21.03 -1.17
C LYS A 33 -4.27 -19.56 -0.74
N GLU A 34 -3.43 -18.69 -1.30
CA GLU A 34 -3.48 -17.26 -0.99
C GLU A 34 -4.64 -16.59 -1.70
N ILE A 35 -5.44 -15.86 -0.92
CA ILE A 35 -6.54 -15.07 -1.45
C ILE A 35 -5.96 -13.94 -2.29
N LYS A 36 -6.33 -13.90 -3.57
CA LYS A 36 -6.01 -12.81 -4.49
C LYS A 36 -7.31 -12.13 -4.90
N ALA A 37 -7.45 -10.86 -4.54
CA ALA A 37 -8.59 -10.09 -4.97
C ALA A 37 -8.38 -9.62 -6.43
N PRO A 38 -9.43 -9.65 -7.27
CA PRO A 38 -9.35 -9.22 -8.66
C PRO A 38 -9.17 -7.70 -8.78
N SER A 39 -8.55 -7.24 -9.87
CA SER A 39 -8.27 -5.82 -10.15
C SER A 39 -8.74 -5.37 -11.56
N ASP A 40 -9.66 -6.12 -12.15
CA ASP A 40 -10.21 -5.93 -13.49
C ASP A 40 -11.23 -4.78 -13.58
N LYS A 41 -11.87 -4.40 -12.46
CA LYS A 41 -12.98 -3.42 -12.40
C LYS A 41 -12.65 -2.15 -11.62
N VAL A 42 -11.36 -1.85 -11.43
CA VAL A 42 -10.93 -0.60 -10.78
C VAL A 42 -11.30 0.59 -11.66
N LYS A 43 -12.41 1.25 -11.31
CA LYS A 43 -12.98 2.41 -12.01
C LYS A 43 -13.47 3.43 -11.00
N ALA A 44 -13.36 4.71 -11.36
CA ALA A 44 -13.85 5.80 -10.51
C ALA A 44 -15.37 5.69 -10.29
N PRO A 45 -15.87 5.80 -9.04
CA PRO A 45 -17.29 5.76 -8.75
C PRO A 45 -18.09 6.85 -9.47
N SER A 46 -19.35 6.57 -9.78
CA SER A 46 -20.24 7.48 -10.52
C SER A 46 -20.49 8.79 -9.79
N TYR A 47 -20.53 8.76 -8.45
CA TYR A 47 -20.74 9.93 -7.58
C TYR A 47 -19.57 10.93 -7.57
N LEU A 48 -18.38 10.54 -8.07
CA LEU A 48 -17.28 11.49 -8.15
C LEU A 48 -17.50 12.52 -9.27
N PRO A 49 -17.29 13.81 -8.99
CA PRO A 49 -17.20 14.85 -10.01
C PRO A 49 -16.09 14.58 -11.03
N ALA A 50 -16.16 15.23 -12.20
CA ALA A 50 -15.27 14.94 -13.33
C ALA A 50 -13.78 15.19 -13.02
N ASP A 51 -13.46 16.22 -12.25
CA ASP A 51 -12.09 16.51 -11.80
C ASP A 51 -11.57 15.42 -10.85
N LEU A 52 -12.39 14.98 -9.89
CA LEU A 52 -12.02 13.91 -8.95
C LEU A 52 -11.90 12.54 -9.63
N LYS A 53 -12.72 12.27 -10.66
CA LYS A 53 -12.59 11.06 -11.49
C LYS A 53 -11.24 11.01 -12.22
N LYS A 54 -10.74 12.15 -12.72
CA LYS A 54 -9.42 12.24 -13.37
C LYS A 54 -8.31 11.90 -12.37
N GLU A 55 -8.36 12.47 -11.17
CA GLU A 55 -7.39 12.17 -10.12
C GLU A 55 -7.44 10.70 -9.69
N PHE A 56 -8.65 10.14 -9.52
CA PHE A 56 -8.86 8.73 -9.22
C PHE A 56 -8.17 7.84 -10.25
N ASN A 57 -8.47 8.06 -11.53
CA ASN A 57 -7.93 7.21 -12.59
C ASN A 57 -6.41 7.31 -12.69
N LYS A 58 -5.83 8.49 -12.42
CA LYS A 58 -4.37 8.67 -12.37
C LYS A 58 -3.75 7.81 -11.28
N ILE A 59 -4.22 7.94 -10.04
CA ILE A 59 -3.67 7.21 -8.89
C ILE A 59 -3.93 5.70 -9.04
N ALA A 60 -5.14 5.32 -9.41
CA ALA A 60 -5.50 3.92 -9.63
C ALA A 60 -4.62 3.25 -10.69
N LYS A 61 -4.24 3.96 -11.75
CA LYS A 61 -3.33 3.46 -12.78
C LYS A 61 -1.96 3.14 -12.17
N GLU A 62 -1.35 4.09 -11.46
CA GLU A 62 -0.03 3.89 -10.82
C GLU A 62 -0.06 2.74 -9.81
N LEU A 63 -1.12 2.65 -8.99
CA LEU A 63 -1.30 1.56 -8.01
C LEU A 63 -1.51 0.20 -8.67
N LYS A 64 -2.18 0.17 -9.83
CA LYS A 64 -2.42 -1.06 -10.60
C LYS A 64 -1.15 -1.55 -11.28
N GLU A 65 -0.31 -0.64 -11.78
CA GLU A 65 0.99 -0.97 -12.38
C GLU A 65 1.92 -1.68 -11.38
N ILE A 66 1.87 -1.29 -10.10
CA ILE A 66 2.63 -1.93 -9.02
C ILE A 66 1.87 -3.08 -8.32
N GLY A 67 0.65 -3.40 -8.77
CA GLY A 67 -0.12 -4.56 -8.31
C GLY A 67 -0.68 -4.48 -6.89
N ILE A 68 -0.89 -3.29 -6.33
CA ILE A 68 -1.33 -3.12 -4.93
C ILE A 68 -2.78 -2.68 -4.75
N ILE A 69 -3.51 -2.40 -5.84
CA ILE A 69 -4.94 -2.04 -5.81
C ILE A 69 -5.80 -3.12 -6.44
N THR A 70 -6.97 -3.33 -5.85
CA THR A 70 -7.96 -4.32 -6.27
C THR A 70 -9.36 -3.67 -6.38
N ASN A 71 -10.34 -4.44 -6.84
CA ASN A 71 -11.73 -3.99 -6.93
C ASN A 71 -12.31 -3.59 -5.55
N LEU A 72 -11.73 -4.10 -4.45
CA LEU A 72 -12.18 -3.82 -3.09
C LEU A 72 -11.75 -2.43 -2.60
N ASP A 73 -10.72 -1.84 -3.21
CA ASP A 73 -10.09 -0.60 -2.75
C ASP A 73 -10.70 0.66 -3.39
N ILE A 74 -11.69 0.49 -4.27
CA ILE A 74 -12.31 1.58 -5.04
C ILE A 74 -12.86 2.66 -4.10
N ASP A 75 -13.66 2.29 -3.10
CA ASP A 75 -14.24 3.28 -2.18
C ASP A 75 -13.18 3.89 -1.24
N ALA A 76 -12.15 3.14 -0.87
CA ALA A 76 -11.06 3.67 -0.06
C ALA A 76 -10.29 4.76 -0.82
N LEU A 77 -9.98 4.53 -2.10
CA LEU A 77 -9.34 5.53 -2.95
C LEU A 77 -10.26 6.73 -3.21
N ALA A 78 -11.55 6.51 -3.44
CA ALA A 78 -12.50 7.60 -3.62
C ALA A 78 -12.62 8.50 -2.38
N ARG A 79 -12.70 7.90 -1.17
CA ARG A 79 -12.72 8.64 0.10
C ARG A 79 -11.44 9.45 0.31
N PHE A 80 -10.27 8.88 -0.01
CA PHE A 80 -9.00 9.60 0.05
C PHE A 80 -9.03 10.87 -0.83
N ILE A 81 -9.51 10.75 -2.06
CA ILE A 81 -9.55 11.86 -3.02
C ILE A 81 -10.53 12.95 -2.57
N ILE A 82 -11.70 12.57 -2.07
CA ILE A 82 -12.68 13.53 -1.52
C ILE A 82 -12.08 14.27 -0.32
N ALA A 83 -11.51 13.54 0.64
CA ALA A 83 -10.89 14.14 1.82
C ALA A 83 -9.74 15.09 1.43
N LYS A 84 -8.93 14.70 0.44
CA LYS A 84 -7.85 15.54 -0.09
C LYS A 84 -8.39 16.82 -0.73
N LYS A 85 -9.43 16.73 -1.55
CA LYS A 85 -10.06 17.89 -2.19
C LYS A 85 -10.57 18.87 -1.13
N MET A 86 -11.34 18.38 -0.16
CA MET A 86 -11.87 19.20 0.95
C MET A 86 -10.74 19.83 1.76
N TYR A 87 -9.67 19.09 2.05
CA TYR A 87 -8.51 19.61 2.77
C TYR A 87 -7.85 20.77 2.00
N LEU A 88 -7.66 20.62 0.70
CA LEU A 88 -7.03 21.65 -0.15
C LEU A 88 -7.90 22.90 -0.25
N GLU A 89 -9.22 22.74 -0.41
CA GLU A 89 -10.16 23.86 -0.45
C GLU A 89 -10.20 24.62 0.87
N LEU A 90 -10.27 23.90 2.00
CA LEU A 90 -10.25 24.51 3.33
C LEU A 90 -8.91 25.21 3.61
N THR A 91 -7.80 24.57 3.24
CA THR A 91 -6.46 25.16 3.38
C THR A 91 -6.32 26.42 2.54
N LYS A 92 -6.89 26.44 1.32
CA LYS A 92 -6.91 27.63 0.48
C LYS A 92 -7.64 28.79 1.17
N GLN A 93 -8.82 28.55 1.74
CA GLN A 93 -9.56 29.58 2.48
C GLN A 93 -8.77 30.13 3.66
N ILE A 94 -8.10 29.25 4.41
CA ILE A 94 -7.25 29.63 5.54
C ILE A 94 -6.03 30.46 5.08
N LEU A 95 -5.41 30.11 3.94
CA LEU A 95 -4.30 30.89 3.39
C LEU A 95 -4.74 32.27 2.90
N GLU A 96 -5.96 32.39 2.37
CA GLU A 96 -6.55 33.67 1.97
C GLU A 96 -6.97 34.54 3.17
N LYS A 97 -7.39 33.91 4.28
CA LYS A 97 -7.86 34.58 5.50
C LYS A 97 -7.33 33.88 6.75
N PRO A 98 -6.06 34.13 7.14
CA PRO A 98 -5.43 33.44 8.27
C PRO A 98 -6.16 33.66 9.60
N GLU A 99 -6.87 34.77 9.76
CA GLU A 99 -7.68 35.07 10.95
C GLU A 99 -8.75 34.01 11.24
N LEU A 100 -9.19 33.25 10.23
CA LEU A 100 -10.12 32.11 10.38
C LEU A 100 -9.60 31.08 11.38
N MET A 101 -8.28 30.86 11.46
CA MET A 101 -7.69 29.94 12.44
C MET A 101 -7.92 30.38 13.90
N ILE A 102 -8.13 31.67 14.14
CA ILE A 102 -8.31 32.25 15.48
C ILE A 102 -9.80 32.36 15.81
N VAL A 103 -10.60 32.84 14.85
CA VAL A 103 -12.01 33.16 15.09
C VAL A 103 -12.94 31.95 14.93
N ASP A 104 -12.53 30.94 14.16
CA ASP A 104 -13.32 29.74 13.89
C ASP A 104 -12.56 28.49 14.37
N LYS A 105 -12.87 28.02 15.58
CA LYS A 105 -12.26 26.80 16.14
C LYS A 105 -12.66 25.54 15.38
N ASP A 106 -13.82 25.54 14.71
CA ASP A 106 -14.28 24.41 13.94
C ASP A 106 -13.50 24.28 12.63
N ILE A 107 -13.02 25.39 12.05
CA ILE A 107 -12.16 25.35 10.86
C ILE A 107 -10.85 24.60 11.14
N VAL A 108 -10.21 24.89 12.27
CA VAL A 108 -8.95 24.25 12.68
C VAL A 108 -9.18 22.77 12.95
N THR A 109 -10.25 22.45 13.69
CA THR A 109 -10.62 21.07 14.02
C THR A 109 -10.95 20.26 12.77
N THR A 110 -11.65 20.87 11.82
CA THR A 110 -12.02 20.23 10.55
C THR A 110 -10.79 20.02 9.67
N GLN A 111 -9.90 21.00 9.58
CA GLN A 111 -8.65 20.88 8.83
C GLN A 111 -7.77 19.74 9.35
N ASP A 112 -7.61 19.64 10.67
CA ASP A 112 -6.86 18.55 11.31
C ASP A 112 -7.50 17.18 11.06
N LYS A 113 -8.83 17.07 11.15
CA LYS A 113 -9.57 15.84 10.83
C LYS A 113 -9.36 15.41 9.37
N LEU A 114 -9.48 16.35 8.42
CA LEU A 114 -9.28 16.08 7.00
C LEU A 114 -7.83 15.65 6.71
N PHE A 115 -6.84 16.30 7.34
CA PHE A 115 -5.44 15.90 7.24
C PHE A 115 -5.22 14.48 7.76
N LYS A 116 -5.77 14.14 8.93
CA LYS A 116 -5.69 12.80 9.52
C LYS A 116 -6.36 11.72 8.66
N GLN A 117 -7.53 12.02 8.10
CA GLN A 117 -8.23 11.14 7.16
C GLN A 117 -7.35 10.87 5.92
N CYS A 118 -6.81 11.93 5.30
CA CYS A 118 -5.90 11.79 4.16
C CYS A 118 -4.67 10.95 4.52
N ARG A 119 -4.05 11.20 5.68
CA ARG A 119 -2.85 10.50 6.13
C ARG A 119 -3.10 9.02 6.38
N SER A 120 -4.24 8.68 7.00
CA SER A 120 -4.65 7.30 7.26
C SER A 120 -4.91 6.57 5.95
N SER A 121 -5.79 7.10 5.10
CA SER A 121 -6.12 6.47 3.82
C SER A 121 -4.90 6.34 2.91
N ALA A 122 -3.99 7.32 2.89
CA ALA A 122 -2.73 7.22 2.15
C ALA A 122 -1.81 6.11 2.67
N SER A 123 -1.79 5.86 3.98
CA SER A 123 -1.02 4.76 4.56
C SER A 123 -1.60 3.40 4.14
N ASP A 124 -2.92 3.27 4.18
CA ASP A 124 -3.63 2.03 3.90
C ASP A 124 -3.56 1.65 2.42
N LEU A 125 -3.64 2.65 1.53
CA LEU A 125 -3.57 2.48 0.07
C LEU A 125 -2.13 2.34 -0.47
N GLY A 126 -1.11 2.38 0.39
CA GLY A 126 0.27 2.29 -0.08
C GLY A 126 0.80 3.55 -0.76
N LEU A 127 0.20 4.72 -0.53
CA LEU A 127 0.60 5.99 -1.17
C LEU A 127 1.80 6.68 -0.50
N THR A 128 2.25 6.19 0.65
CA THR A 128 3.44 6.72 1.35
C THR A 128 4.68 5.87 1.11
N ILE A 129 5.86 6.46 1.25
CA ILE A 129 7.13 5.72 1.15
C ILE A 129 7.17 4.58 2.18
N SER A 130 6.87 4.89 3.45
CA SER A 130 6.88 3.90 4.53
C SER A 130 5.87 2.77 4.34
N SER A 131 4.67 3.06 3.79
CA SER A 131 3.71 2.00 3.45
C SER A 131 4.23 1.11 2.33
N ARG A 132 4.88 1.68 1.30
CA ARG A 132 5.47 0.90 0.20
C ARG A 132 6.65 0.06 0.65
N CYS A 133 7.51 0.56 1.53
CA CYS A 133 8.62 -0.23 2.08
C CYS A 133 8.14 -1.49 2.85
N LYS A 134 6.92 -1.49 3.40
CA LYS A 134 6.31 -2.67 4.01
C LYS A 134 5.78 -3.69 2.98
N LEU A 135 5.52 -3.23 1.76
CA LEU A 135 5.03 -4.03 0.63
C LEU A 135 6.18 -4.60 -0.21
N VAL A 136 7.34 -3.92 -0.24
CA VAL A 136 8.56 -4.44 -0.87
C VAL A 136 9.00 -5.68 -0.10
N ILE A 137 8.93 -6.82 -0.77
CA ILE A 137 9.57 -8.06 -0.37
C ILE A 137 11.05 -7.91 -0.75
N PRO A 138 12.01 -7.83 0.20
CA PRO A 138 13.43 -7.88 -0.12
C PRO A 138 13.69 -9.08 -1.03
N LYS A 139 14.20 -8.84 -2.24
CA LYS A 139 14.68 -9.95 -3.07
C LYS A 139 15.83 -10.58 -2.29
N LYS A 140 15.76 -11.88 -2.01
CA LYS A 140 16.96 -12.62 -1.60
C LYS A 140 17.96 -12.42 -2.73
N GLU A 141 19.14 -11.91 -2.41
CA GLU A 141 20.29 -12.10 -3.29
C GLU A 141 20.36 -13.61 -3.56
N GLU A 142 20.26 -14.01 -4.84
CA GLU A 142 20.57 -15.38 -5.17
C GLU A 142 21.98 -15.63 -4.64
N PRO A 143 22.21 -16.70 -3.84
CA PRO A 143 23.56 -17.03 -3.45
C PRO A 143 24.36 -17.12 -4.74
N ASN A 144 25.41 -16.30 -4.83
CA ASN A 144 26.30 -16.22 -5.99
C ASN A 144 26.48 -17.64 -6.50
N LYS A 145 26.02 -17.93 -7.73
CA LYS A 145 26.21 -19.26 -8.31
C LYS A 145 27.72 -19.48 -8.29
N LYS A 146 28.18 -20.36 -7.41
CA LYS A 146 29.59 -20.73 -7.36
C LYS A 146 30.00 -21.05 -8.77
N THR A 147 31.04 -20.39 -9.27
CA THR A 147 31.63 -20.73 -10.56
C THR A 147 32.03 -22.20 -10.53
N GLU A 148 32.09 -22.86 -11.68
CA GLU A 148 32.49 -24.28 -11.73
C GLU A 148 33.85 -24.51 -11.04
N GLU A 149 34.75 -23.53 -11.09
CA GLU A 149 36.02 -23.51 -10.36
C GLU A 149 35.84 -23.53 -8.82
N GLU A 150 34.95 -22.73 -8.26
CA GLU A 150 34.66 -22.73 -6.81
C GLU A 150 34.01 -24.03 -6.31
N LYS A 151 33.37 -24.79 -7.22
CA LYS A 151 32.85 -26.13 -6.91
C LYS A 151 33.93 -27.20 -6.97
N LEU A 152 34.92 -27.05 -7.86
CA LEU A 152 35.98 -28.02 -8.11
C LEU A 152 37.14 -27.90 -7.12
N PHE A 153 37.52 -26.68 -6.73
CA PHE A 153 38.78 -26.48 -5.99
C PHE A 153 38.60 -26.07 -4.52
N GLY A 154 37.37 -25.79 -4.07
CA GLY A 154 37.12 -25.27 -2.73
C GLY A 154 37.73 -23.87 -2.54
N SER A 155 37.19 -23.09 -1.60
CA SER A 155 37.71 -21.76 -1.29
C SER A 155 39.03 -21.89 -0.53
N SER A 156 40.13 -22.10 -1.24
CA SER A 156 41.47 -22.11 -0.68
C SER A 156 42.44 -21.45 -1.63
N LEU A 157 42.49 -20.12 -1.57
CA LEU A 157 43.65 -19.25 -1.80
C LEU A 157 43.50 -18.03 -0.90
#